data_AF-A0A8T7K428-F1
#
_entry.id   AF-A0A8T7K428-F1
#
_cell.length_a   1.000
_cell.length_b   1.000
_cell.length_c   1.000
_cell.angle_alpha   90.00
_cell.angle_beta   90.00
_cell.angle_gamma   90.00
#
_symmetry.space_group_name_H-M   'P 1'
#
loop_
_entity.id
_entity.type
_entity.pdbx_description
1 polymer ?
#
loop_
_entity_poly.entity_id
_entity_poly.type
_entity_poly.pdbx_seq_one_letter_code
_entity_poly.pdbx_strand_id
1 'polypeptide(L)'
;MSEVLLTPPLAFVIYGLLAGALLMFGRVLAGGPRATTTYHSGEELPEDGALPSYRGYFIVALFFAILHMGILMLGSGGQSWIAGIYVVGMLLALLALILG
;
A
#
# COMPACT_ATOMS: atom_id res chain seq x y z
N MET A 1 25.59 -14.76 -13.84
CA MET A 1 24.70 -13.66 -14.29
C MET A 1 23.40 -13.59 -13.50
N SER A 2 22.84 -14.71 -13.03
CA SER A 2 21.59 -14.78 -12.23
C SER A 2 21.70 -14.26 -10.79
N GLU A 3 22.87 -14.33 -10.15
CA GLU A 3 23.02 -13.96 -8.73
C GLU A 3 23.08 -12.45 -8.46
N VAL A 4 23.39 -11.66 -9.49
CA VAL A 4 23.52 -10.20 -9.40
C VAL A 4 22.18 -9.55 -9.01
N LEU A 5 21.07 -10.03 -9.59
CA LEU A 5 19.71 -9.57 -9.27
C LEU A 5 19.14 -10.16 -7.97
N LEU A 6 19.80 -11.19 -7.40
CA LEU A 6 19.39 -11.79 -6.13
C LEU A 6 20.03 -11.12 -4.91
N THR A 7 20.98 -10.20 -5.13
CA THR A 7 21.55 -9.38 -4.06
C THR A 7 20.66 -8.15 -3.81
N PRO A 8 20.03 -7.99 -2.62
CA PRO A 8 19.02 -6.95 -2.38
C PRO A 8 19.49 -5.51 -2.66
N PRO A 9 20.72 -5.10 -2.27
CA PRO A 9 21.19 -3.74 -2.55
C PRO A 9 21.34 -3.46 -4.06
N LEU A 10 21.82 -4.44 -4.81
CA LEU A 10 22.06 -4.28 -6.24
C LEU A 10 20.76 -4.30 -7.04
N ALA A 11 19.82 -5.17 -6.65
CA ALA A 11 18.47 -5.18 -7.19
C ALA A 11 17.79 -3.81 -7.02
N PHE A 12 17.89 -3.21 -5.82
CA PHE A 12 17.34 -1.87 -5.56
C PHE A 12 17.92 -0.81 -6.51
N VAL A 13 19.24 -0.80 -6.71
CA VAL A 13 19.90 0.16 -7.62
C VAL A 13 19.44 -0.06 -9.07
N ILE A 14 19.45 -1.31 -9.55
CA ILE A 14 19.08 -1.64 -10.93
C ILE A 14 17.63 -1.27 -11.20
N TYR A 15 16.70 -1.65 -10.32
CA TYR A 15 15.29 -1.30 -10.46
C TYR A 15 15.04 0.20 -10.29
N GLY A 16 15.77 0.87 -9.40
CA GLY A 16 15.70 2.33 -9.25
C GLY A 16 16.14 3.07 -10.51
N LEU A 17 17.24 2.65 -11.13
CA LEU A 17 17.70 3.21 -12.40
C LEU A 17 16.71 2.95 -13.53
N LEU A 18 16.17 1.74 -13.63
CA LEU A 18 15.14 1.41 -14.61
C LEU A 18 13.88 2.26 -14.43
N ALA A 19 13.39 2.38 -13.20
CA ALA A 19 12.23 3.21 -12.88
C ALA A 19 12.47 4.68 -13.21
N GLY A 20 13.67 5.20 -12.91
CA GLY A 20 14.08 6.56 -13.28
C GLY A 20 14.13 6.78 -14.79
N ALA A 21 14.68 5.83 -15.54
CA ALA A 21 14.72 5.87 -17.01
C ALA A 21 13.30 5.88 -17.60
N LEU A 22 12.43 5.00 -17.11
CA LEU A 22 11.02 4.94 -17.51
C LEU A 22 10.28 6.24 -17.18
N LEU A 23 10.54 6.85 -16.01
CA LEU A 23 9.94 8.12 -15.62
C LEU A 23 10.37 9.25 -16.55
N MET A 24 11.67 9.37 -16.85
CA MET A 24 12.16 10.39 -17.78
C MET A 24 11.60 10.19 -19.18
N PHE A 25 11.55 8.95 -19.66
CA PHE A 25 10.95 8.62 -20.95
C PHE A 25 9.46 8.98 -20.98
N GLY A 26 8.72 8.63 -19.91
CA GLY A 26 7.32 9.00 -19.74
C GLY A 26 7.10 10.52 -19.72
N ARG A 27 8.02 11.30 -19.13
CA ARG A 27 7.95 12.76 -19.14
C ARG A 27 8.16 13.37 -20.51
N VAL A 28 9.00 12.76 -21.36
CA VAL A 28 9.18 13.20 -22.75
C VAL A 28 7.92 12.90 -23.59
N LEU A 29 7.23 11.80 -23.29
CA LEU A 29 5.99 11.41 -23.97
C LEU A 29 4.74 12.11 -23.41
N ALA A 30 4.78 12.59 -22.17
CA ALA A 30 3.66 13.28 -21.54
C ALA A 30 3.36 14.58 -22.31
N GLY A 31 2.11 14.75 -22.72
CA GLY A 31 1.63 15.95 -23.39
C GLY A 31 1.71 17.20 -22.50
N GLY A 32 1.34 18.36 -23.08
CA GLY A 32 1.44 19.67 -22.45
C GLY A 32 0.72 19.83 -21.09
N PRO A 33 0.80 21.01 -20.45
CA PRO A 33 0.48 21.24 -19.03
C PRO A 33 -0.94 20.85 -18.55
N ARG A 34 -1.86 20.55 -19.46
CA ARG A 34 -3.20 20.01 -19.13
C ARG A 34 -3.19 18.52 -18.77
N ALA A 35 -2.09 17.80 -19.08
CA ALA A 35 -1.89 16.41 -18.70
C ALA A 35 -1.57 16.22 -17.21
N THR A 36 -1.21 17.29 -16.49
CA THR A 36 -0.83 17.25 -15.07
C THR A 36 -1.97 17.65 -14.13
N THR A 37 -3.13 18.05 -14.65
CA THR A 37 -4.31 18.40 -13.85
C THR A 37 -5.29 17.23 -13.78
N THR A 38 -5.89 16.99 -12.61
CA THR A 38 -6.96 15.99 -12.46
C THR A 38 -8.12 16.30 -13.40
N TYR A 39 -8.72 15.27 -14.00
CA TYR A 39 -9.86 15.45 -14.90
C TYR A 39 -11.09 15.88 -14.10
N HIS A 40 -11.62 17.06 -14.40
CA HIS A 40 -12.80 17.65 -13.75
C HIS A 40 -13.95 17.90 -14.72
N SER A 41 -14.13 17.03 -15.72
CA SER A 41 -15.19 17.16 -16.73
C SER A 41 -15.20 18.50 -17.50
N GLY A 42 -14.10 19.26 -17.46
CA GLY A 42 -13.96 20.56 -18.10
C GLY A 42 -14.20 21.77 -17.18
N GLU A 43 -14.52 21.57 -15.90
CA GLU A 43 -14.76 22.65 -14.94
C GLU A 43 -13.52 22.97 -14.09
N GLU A 44 -13.49 24.18 -13.52
CA GLU A 44 -12.48 24.59 -12.54
C GLU A 44 -12.75 23.91 -11.20
N LEU A 45 -11.70 23.40 -10.56
CA LEU A 45 -11.84 22.72 -9.28
C LEU A 45 -12.13 23.76 -8.18
N PRO A 46 -13.17 23.58 -7.35
CA PRO A 46 -13.31 24.36 -6.13
C PRO A 46 -12.06 24.18 -5.26
N GLU A 47 -11.48 25.28 -4.74
CA GLU A 47 -10.26 25.21 -3.92
C GLU A 47 -10.44 24.34 -2.66
N ASP A 48 -11.67 24.26 -2.16
CA ASP A 48 -12.09 23.29 -1.15
C ASP A 48 -12.41 21.96 -1.82
N GLY A 49 -11.35 21.23 -2.20
CA GLY A 49 -11.45 19.90 -2.75
C GLY A 49 -12.38 19.05 -1.89
N ALA A 50 -13.49 18.60 -2.48
CA ALA A 50 -14.46 17.71 -1.86
C ALA A 50 -13.83 16.32 -1.67
N LEU A 51 -12.87 16.21 -0.76
CA LEU A 51 -12.23 14.96 -0.40
C LEU A 51 -13.29 14.12 0.32
N PRO A 52 -13.67 12.96 -0.22
CA PRO A 52 -14.55 12.05 0.48
C PRO A 52 -13.95 11.71 1.84
N SER A 53 -14.78 11.62 2.89
CA SER A 53 -14.29 11.27 4.21
C SER A 53 -13.65 9.87 4.16
N TYR A 54 -12.34 9.80 4.39
CA TYR A 54 -11.59 8.53 4.46
C TYR A 54 -11.87 7.74 5.75
N ARG A 55 -12.70 8.26 6.65
CA ARG A 55 -12.96 7.67 7.96
C ARG A 55 -13.51 6.24 7.86
N GLY A 56 -14.48 6.00 6.97
CA GLY A 56 -15.03 4.66 6.75
C GLY A 56 -14.00 3.71 6.13
N TYR A 57 -13.19 4.22 5.18
CA TYR A 57 -12.13 3.45 4.56
C TYR A 57 -11.07 3.01 5.58
N PHE A 58 -10.70 3.88 6.52
CA PHE A 58 -9.69 3.57 7.53
C PHE A 58 -10.06 2.34 8.37
N ILE A 59 -11.31 2.23 8.82
CA ILE A 59 -11.78 1.10 9.64
C ILE A 59 -11.65 -0.20 8.85
N VAL A 60 -12.11 -0.21 7.59
CA VAL A 60 -12.03 -1.39 6.71
C VAL A 60 -10.57 -1.77 6.41
N ALA A 61 -9.72 -0.77 6.14
CA ALA A 61 -8.30 -1.00 5.87
C ALA A 61 -7.56 -1.58 7.08
N LEU A 62 -7.81 -1.04 8.28
CA LEU A 62 -7.21 -1.53 9.51
C LEU A 62 -7.70 -2.95 9.86
N PHE A 63 -9.00 -3.22 9.67
CA PHE A 63 -9.57 -4.55 9.82
C PHE A 63 -8.88 -5.56 8.89
N PHE A 64 -8.73 -5.21 7.61
CA PHE A 64 -8.03 -6.03 6.64
C PHE A 64 -6.56 -6.26 7.04
N ALA A 65 -5.85 -5.23 7.50
CA ALA A 65 -4.46 -5.36 7.91
C ALA A 65 -4.27 -6.32 9.09
N ILE A 66 -5.15 -6.24 10.10
CA ILE A 66 -5.10 -7.14 11.27
C ILE A 66 -5.44 -8.58 10.85
N LEU A 67 -6.46 -8.79 10.02
CA LEU A 67 -6.77 -10.11 9.49
C LEU A 67 -5.63 -10.69 8.64
N HIS A 68 -5.02 -9.85 7.79
CA HIS A 68 -3.89 -10.23 6.96
C HIS A 68 -2.70 -10.66 7.82
N MET A 69 -2.42 -9.93 8.90
CA MET A 69 -1.41 -10.35 9.88
C MET A 69 -1.79 -11.68 10.56
N GLY A 70 -3.09 -11.88 10.84
CA GLY A 70 -3.63 -13.13 11.36
C GLY A 70 -3.27 -14.35 10.53
N ILE A 71 -3.56 -14.30 9.24
CA ILE A 71 -3.27 -15.42 8.35
C ILE A 71 -1.76 -15.64 8.15
N LEU A 72 -0.95 -14.57 8.14
CA LEU A 72 0.51 -14.68 8.09
C LEU A 72 1.06 -15.40 9.32
N MET A 73 0.59 -15.07 10.52
CA MET A 73 1.03 -15.72 11.76
C MET A 73 0.62 -17.19 11.81
N LEU A 74 -0.59 -17.53 11.34
CA LEU A 74 -1.05 -18.91 11.24
C LEU A 74 -0.26 -19.72 10.21
N GLY A 75 0.08 -19.10 9.06
CA GLY A 75 0.79 -19.77 7.98
C GLY A 75 2.30 -19.93 8.20
N SER A 76 2.93 -19.03 8.97
CA SER A 76 4.39 -19.00 9.15
C SER A 76 4.88 -19.36 10.56
N GLY A 77 4.03 -19.24 11.59
CA GLY A 77 4.44 -19.37 12.99
C GLY A 77 4.57 -20.80 13.53
N GLY A 78 4.14 -21.81 12.76
CA GLY A 78 4.08 -23.21 13.19
C GLY A 78 3.14 -23.44 14.40
N GLN A 79 3.16 -24.65 14.96
CA GLN A 79 2.35 -25.00 16.14
C GLN A 79 3.02 -24.52 17.44
N SER A 80 3.23 -23.21 17.57
CA SER A 80 3.85 -22.58 18.74
C SER A 80 2.78 -21.97 19.66
N TRP A 81 2.97 -22.11 20.98
CA TRP A 81 2.10 -21.45 21.97
C TRP A 81 2.11 -19.93 21.83
N ILE A 82 3.24 -19.37 21.39
CA ILE A 82 3.40 -17.94 21.14
C ILE A 82 2.51 -17.47 19.97
N ALA A 83 2.38 -18.28 18.92
CA ALA A 83 1.48 -17.99 17.80
C ALA A 83 0.02 -17.91 18.27
N GLY A 84 -0.38 -18.80 19.19
CA GLY A 84 -1.71 -18.77 19.82
C GLY A 84 -1.99 -17.46 20.56
N ILE A 85 -1.02 -16.93 21.32
CA ILE A 85 -1.15 -15.64 22.02
C ILE A 85 -1.37 -14.49 21.02
N TYR A 86 -0.60 -14.45 19.93
CA TYR A 86 -0.77 -13.44 18.88
C TYR A 86 -2.14 -13.51 18.22
N VAL A 87 -2.65 -14.72 17.93
CA VAL A 87 -3.98 -14.91 17.35
C VAL A 87 -5.07 -14.37 18.29
N VAL A 88 -4.99 -14.66 19.58
CA VAL A 88 -5.94 -14.11 20.58
C VAL A 88 -5.86 -12.59 20.62
N GLY A 89 -4.65 -12.02 20.65
CA GLY A 89 -4.45 -10.57 20.62
C GLY A 89 -5.06 -9.91 19.37
N MET A 90 -4.91 -10.53 18.20
CA MET A 90 -5.52 -10.05 16.96
C MET A 90 -7.04 -10.14 16.98
N LEU A 91 -7.63 -11.22 17.53
CA LEU A 91 -9.08 -11.31 17.72
C LEU A 91 -9.62 -10.21 18.63
N LEU A 92 -8.92 -9.90 19.73
CA LEU A 92 -9.29 -8.81 20.64
C LEU A 92 -9.19 -7.45 19.94
N ALA A 93 -8.15 -7.23 19.12
CA ALA A 93 -8.01 -6.00 18.34
C ALA A 93 -9.14 -5.83 17.32
N LEU A 94 -9.55 -6.91 16.63
CA LEU A 94 -10.70 -6.89 15.71
C LEU A 94 -12.01 -6.61 16.44
N LEU A 95 -12.23 -7.20 17.62
CA LEU A 95 -13.39 -6.92 18.45
C LEU A 95 -13.43 -5.46 18.88
N ALA A 96 -12.30 -4.91 19.35
CA ALA A 96 -12.19 -3.51 19.72
C ALA A 96 -12.48 -2.57 18.54
N LEU A 97 -12.01 -2.94 17.33
CA LEU A 97 -12.22 -2.16 16.12
C LEU A 97 -13.68 -2.17 15.62
N ILE A 98 -14.41 -3.25 15.84
CA ILE A 98 -15.83 -3.37 15.44
C ILE A 98 -16.75 -2.71 16.47
N LEU A 99 -16.41 -2.83 17.76
CA LEU A 99 -17.26 -2.36 18.87
C LEU A 99 -16.99 -0.90 19.28
N GLY A 100 -15.84 -0.33 18.93
CA GLY A 100 -15.44 1.06 19.20
C GLY A 100 -15.71 2.00 18.03
#